data_AF-A0A8T0EB82-F1
#
_entry.id   AF-A0A8T0EB82-F1
#
_cell.length_a   1.000
_cell.length_b   1.000
_cell.length_c   1.000
_cell.angle_alpha   90.00
_cell.angle_beta   90.00
_cell.angle_gamma   90.00
#
_symmetry.space_group_name_H-M   'P 1'
#
loop_
_entity.id
_entity.type
_entity.pdbx_description
1 polymer ?
#
loop_
_entity_poly.entity_id
_entity_poly.type
_entity_poly.pdbx_seq_one_letter_code
_entity_poly.pdbx_strand_id
1 'polypeptide(L)'
;MSSGIESKLTIIADYVNEIRSKFNDVAFQRIEKIDGMYITNPVNKSSSNDLRIFTETQVKRALINTVSTSNVIKKKLSFFSQEENGRAIYKLDNVEDLKPEEKYAIQNAGHSTQLIQVPGFNILTDPVFNDLNWVLYPAKTISHPTADMLPKIDVILISHNHPDHIDKTSLQNIMKEHKKKSWPFPVVLVPMGDKNLIQGFGFKQVEEVEWFTKISISKGESIVDFVSIPADHRSGRLGYDHHKSLVTGWVANPKNINAIFKYSGDTRTLTDENQKAVDAVIWNEIQSKMINIDDIPDIICFEPSGPNYTRCDMDVTHQSSSYSILLKFIEAENLAKLSNKTPQDFIQKIKTVMMHHNKFEFGPDRFNEGLFIFKKLLLYLKLNDTDLKQELLRQKEKLDNNLDRKNLKQNSTLFSRPLIATLPEKTSILVHSKDFIIEDMFCVFKKMKSMDEEQVKYYFNEYLTKNTIFPQIGERLNDQQLRNVSFDLKIVKKYNKKSEKI
;
A
#
# COMPACT_ATOMS: atom_id res chain seq x y z
N MET A 1 -13.76 40.96 -3.33
CA MET A 1 -13.90 39.52 -3.67
C MET A 1 -12.64 38.69 -3.40
N SER A 2 -11.65 39.17 -2.62
CA SER A 2 -10.45 38.40 -2.24
C SER A 2 -10.45 37.84 -0.81
N SER A 3 -11.41 38.22 0.05
CA SER A 3 -11.36 37.95 1.49
C SER A 3 -11.80 36.55 1.94
N GLY A 4 -12.43 35.75 1.07
CA GLY A 4 -12.96 34.42 1.42
C GLY A 4 -12.00 33.24 1.17
N ILE A 5 -10.96 33.44 0.36
CA ILE A 5 -9.94 32.43 0.07
C ILE A 5 -8.79 32.53 1.06
N GLU A 6 -8.35 33.75 1.40
CA GLU A 6 -7.37 33.98 2.47
C GLU A 6 -7.91 33.49 3.82
N SER A 7 -9.17 33.77 4.19
CA SER A 7 -9.71 33.34 5.49
C SER A 7 -9.79 31.82 5.65
N LYS A 8 -10.06 31.06 4.57
CA LYS A 8 -10.08 29.59 4.59
C LYS A 8 -8.67 29.00 4.67
N LEU A 9 -7.70 29.59 3.98
CA LEU A 9 -6.29 29.18 4.08
C LEU A 9 -5.70 29.50 5.47
N THR A 10 -6.07 30.64 6.07
CA THR A 10 -5.65 31.02 7.43
C THR A 10 -6.22 30.06 8.49
N ILE A 11 -7.51 29.68 8.42
CA ILE A 11 -8.11 28.71 9.35
C ILE A 11 -7.45 27.33 9.25
N ILE A 12 -7.08 26.88 8.04
CA ILE A 12 -6.39 25.60 7.83
C ILE A 12 -4.95 25.66 8.34
N ALA A 13 -4.24 26.77 8.13
CA ALA A 13 -2.89 26.98 8.64
C ALA A 13 -2.85 27.04 10.18
N ASP A 14 -3.81 27.74 10.78
CA ASP A 14 -3.95 27.83 12.25
C ASP A 14 -4.26 26.47 12.87
N TYR A 15 -5.05 25.64 12.20
CA TYR A 15 -5.38 24.30 12.66
C TYR A 15 -4.23 23.29 12.50
N VAL A 16 -3.46 23.35 11.41
CA VAL A 16 -2.21 22.57 11.26
C VAL A 16 -1.18 23.01 12.30
N ASN A 17 -1.10 24.30 12.61
CA ASN A 17 -0.24 24.82 13.67
C ASN A 17 -0.77 24.46 15.07
N GLU A 18 -2.09 24.41 15.28
CA GLU A 18 -2.72 23.92 16.51
C GLU A 18 -2.42 22.44 16.73
N ILE A 19 -2.42 21.62 15.68
CA ILE A 19 -2.02 20.21 15.75
C ILE A 19 -0.52 20.07 15.96
N ARG A 20 0.31 20.87 15.29
CA ARG A 20 1.74 20.96 15.65
C ARG A 20 1.92 21.33 17.12
N SER A 21 1.06 22.18 17.68
CA SER A 21 1.12 22.57 19.10
C SER A 21 0.59 21.50 20.07
N LYS A 22 -0.46 20.77 19.69
CA LYS A 22 -1.04 19.64 20.46
C LYS A 22 -0.17 18.37 20.35
N PHE A 23 0.63 18.30 19.30
CA PHE A 23 1.67 17.29 19.07
C PHE A 23 3.06 17.95 19.01
N ASN A 24 3.36 18.84 19.96
CA ASN A 24 4.66 19.56 20.04
C ASN A 24 5.89 18.62 20.10
N ASP A 25 5.69 17.32 20.31
CA ASP A 25 6.72 16.28 20.28
C ASP A 25 6.79 15.49 18.96
N VAL A 26 5.97 15.81 17.96
CA VAL A 26 6.01 15.21 16.60
C VAL A 26 6.86 16.12 15.73
N ALA A 27 8.16 15.89 15.76
CA ALA A 27 9.10 16.66 14.98
C ALA A 27 9.10 16.11 13.54
N PHE A 28 8.40 16.79 12.63
CA PHE A 28 8.68 16.63 11.19
C PHE A 28 10.06 17.18 10.88
N GLN A 29 11.10 16.37 11.13
CA GLN A 29 12.44 16.68 10.68
C GLN A 29 12.62 16.16 9.25
N ARG A 30 12.66 17.08 8.28
CA ARG A 30 13.53 16.85 7.12
C ARG A 30 14.94 16.76 7.70
N ILE A 31 15.52 15.56 7.65
CA ILE A 31 16.74 15.23 8.40
C ILE A 31 17.96 15.99 7.86
N GLU A 32 17.88 16.49 6.62
CA GLU A 32 18.87 17.40 6.06
C GLU A 32 18.20 18.60 5.37
N LYS A 33 18.84 19.77 5.51
CA LYS A 33 18.72 20.92 4.59
C LYS A 33 19.72 20.66 3.46
N ILE A 34 19.32 20.69 2.17
CA ILE A 34 20.14 21.05 0.96
C ILE A 34 19.34 20.78 -0.36
N ASP A 35 19.44 21.70 -1.33
CA ASP A 35 19.22 21.57 -2.79
C ASP A 35 18.04 20.74 -3.34
N GLY A 36 16.85 20.89 -2.76
CA GLY A 36 15.62 20.35 -3.37
C GLY A 36 15.46 18.82 -3.26
N MET A 37 16.14 18.18 -2.30
CA MET A 37 15.93 16.76 -1.97
C MET A 37 14.90 16.58 -0.83
N TYR A 38 14.07 15.54 -0.93
CA TYR A 38 12.95 15.23 -0.03
C TYR A 38 13.14 13.85 0.63
N ILE A 39 14.18 13.73 1.45
CA ILE A 39 14.51 12.47 2.14
C ILE A 39 13.59 12.32 3.36
N THR A 40 12.74 11.29 3.35
CA THR A 40 11.80 10.98 4.44
C THR A 40 12.45 10.21 5.60
N ASN A 41 13.51 9.45 5.30
CA ASN A 41 14.27 8.66 6.27
C ASN A 41 15.74 8.50 5.87
N PRO A 42 16.72 8.55 6.81
CA PRO A 42 18.14 8.45 6.46
C PRO A 42 18.52 7.06 5.91
N VAL A 43 17.78 6.03 6.28
CA VAL A 43 17.99 4.66 5.79
C VAL A 43 17.67 4.58 4.29
N ASN A 44 16.79 5.45 3.77
CA ASN A 44 16.46 5.53 2.35
C ASN A 44 17.59 6.15 1.49
N LYS A 45 18.69 6.62 2.11
CA LYS A 45 19.84 7.17 1.37
C LYS A 45 20.69 6.09 0.69
N SER A 46 20.64 4.85 1.15
CA SER A 46 21.47 3.76 0.61
C SER A 46 20.95 3.32 -0.77
N SER A 47 21.72 3.56 -1.83
CA SER A 47 21.36 3.26 -3.23
C SER A 47 21.77 1.86 -3.71
N SER A 48 22.65 1.17 -2.98
CA SER A 48 23.34 -0.02 -3.49
C SER A 48 22.57 -1.33 -3.30
N ASN A 49 21.69 -1.43 -2.30
CA ASN A 49 21.03 -2.70 -1.97
C ASN A 49 19.86 -3.01 -2.90
N ASP A 50 18.94 -2.06 -3.09
CA ASP A 50 17.76 -2.23 -3.94
C ASP A 50 18.16 -2.51 -5.39
N LEU A 51 19.08 -1.69 -5.94
CA LEU A 51 19.55 -1.88 -7.31
C LEU A 51 20.25 -3.23 -7.49
N ARG A 52 21.03 -3.69 -6.50
CA ARG A 52 21.71 -5.00 -6.56
C ARG A 52 20.71 -6.14 -6.56
N ILE A 53 19.74 -6.14 -5.64
CA ILE A 53 18.76 -7.22 -5.49
C ILE A 53 17.86 -7.30 -6.71
N PHE A 54 17.44 -6.14 -7.18
CA PHE A 54 16.69 -6.01 -8.40
C PHE A 54 17.48 -6.54 -9.61
N THR A 55 18.74 -6.12 -9.79
CA THR A 55 19.62 -6.61 -10.86
C THR A 55 19.84 -8.12 -10.75
N GLU A 56 20.12 -8.64 -9.55
CA GLU A 56 20.27 -10.07 -9.29
C GLU A 56 19.00 -10.85 -9.65
N THR A 57 17.82 -10.30 -9.35
CA THR A 57 16.52 -10.91 -9.67
C THR A 57 16.31 -10.95 -11.18
N GLN A 58 16.63 -9.87 -11.90
CA GLN A 58 16.50 -9.83 -13.35
C GLN A 58 17.50 -10.75 -14.08
N VAL A 59 18.76 -10.79 -13.64
CA VAL A 59 19.76 -11.71 -14.18
C VAL A 59 19.30 -13.16 -14.00
N LYS A 60 18.76 -13.51 -12.83
CA LYS A 60 18.21 -14.85 -12.57
C LYS A 60 17.02 -15.16 -13.47
N ARG A 61 16.10 -14.22 -13.70
CA ARG A 61 14.95 -14.39 -14.61
C ARG A 61 15.36 -14.56 -16.07
N ALA A 62 16.30 -13.75 -16.54
CA ALA A 62 16.85 -13.86 -17.89
C ALA A 62 17.45 -15.25 -18.14
N LEU A 63 18.24 -15.76 -17.19
CA LEU A 63 18.83 -17.10 -17.25
C LEU A 63 17.80 -18.24 -17.35
N ILE A 64 16.63 -18.11 -16.69
CA ILE A 64 15.53 -19.10 -16.77
C ILE A 64 14.94 -19.14 -18.18
N ASN A 65 14.77 -17.96 -18.80
CA ASN A 65 14.05 -17.81 -20.06
C ASN A 65 14.93 -18.06 -21.29
N THR A 66 16.25 -17.88 -21.20
CA THR A 66 17.17 -17.99 -22.34
C THR A 66 17.92 -19.31 -22.44
N VAL A 67 18.08 -20.06 -21.34
CA VAL A 67 18.90 -21.28 -21.33
C VAL A 67 18.00 -22.51 -21.27
N SER A 68 18.32 -23.54 -22.06
CA SER A 68 17.81 -24.90 -21.88
C SER A 68 18.36 -25.51 -20.58
N THR A 69 18.05 -24.89 -19.44
CA THR A 69 18.45 -25.34 -18.11
C THR A 69 17.78 -26.66 -17.78
N SER A 70 18.51 -27.57 -17.13
CA SER A 70 17.99 -28.86 -16.68
C SER A 70 16.74 -28.71 -15.83
N ASN A 71 15.84 -29.70 -15.85
CA ASN A 71 14.59 -29.67 -15.09
C ASN A 71 14.79 -29.44 -13.58
N VAL A 72 15.94 -29.82 -13.01
CA VAL A 72 16.28 -29.57 -11.60
C VAL A 72 16.59 -28.10 -11.35
N ILE A 73 17.36 -27.46 -12.24
CA ILE A 73 17.69 -26.03 -12.16
C ILE A 73 16.44 -25.20 -12.45
N LYS A 74 15.68 -25.55 -13.50
CA LYS A 74 14.36 -24.97 -13.74
C LYS A 74 13.46 -25.12 -12.53
N LYS A 75 13.43 -26.26 -11.83
CA LYS A 75 12.58 -26.45 -10.62
C LYS A 75 13.04 -25.64 -9.40
N LYS A 76 14.35 -25.36 -9.27
CA LYS A 76 14.88 -24.47 -8.22
C LYS A 76 14.74 -22.99 -8.56
N LEU A 77 14.68 -22.65 -9.84
CA LEU A 77 14.41 -21.30 -10.33
C LEU A 77 12.92 -21.05 -10.59
N SER A 78 12.09 -22.10 -10.72
CA SER A 78 10.63 -22.03 -10.93
C SER A 78 9.88 -21.62 -9.67
N PHE A 79 10.56 -21.44 -8.54
CA PHE A 79 9.93 -20.80 -7.38
C PHE A 79 9.56 -19.34 -7.70
N PHE A 80 10.25 -18.74 -8.67
CA PHE A 80 9.98 -17.41 -9.23
C PHE A 80 8.96 -17.45 -10.38
N SER A 81 8.90 -18.54 -11.16
CA SER A 81 7.89 -18.72 -12.21
C SER A 81 6.71 -19.54 -11.67
N GLN A 82 5.71 -18.88 -11.12
CA GLN A 82 4.46 -19.55 -10.75
C GLN A 82 3.57 -19.66 -12.00
N GLU A 83 3.28 -20.90 -12.41
CA GLU A 83 2.14 -21.20 -13.29
C GLU A 83 0.88 -21.02 -12.44
N GLU A 84 0.44 -19.78 -12.31
CA GLU A 84 -0.92 -19.47 -11.88
C GLU A 84 -1.77 -19.30 -13.15
N ASN A 85 -2.99 -19.83 -13.12
CA ASN A 85 -3.90 -19.73 -14.24
C ASN A 85 -4.37 -18.27 -14.38
N GLY A 86 -3.69 -17.49 -15.22
CA GLY A 86 -4.02 -16.09 -15.48
C GLY A 86 -5.46 -15.86 -15.97
N ARG A 87 -6.16 -16.91 -16.43
CA ARG A 87 -7.59 -16.87 -16.80
C ARG A 87 -8.55 -16.99 -15.60
N ALA A 88 -8.06 -17.43 -14.44
CA ALA A 88 -8.85 -17.59 -13.20
C ALA A 88 -8.80 -16.34 -12.31
N ILE A 89 -8.03 -15.31 -12.71
CA ILE A 89 -7.99 -14.00 -12.05
C ILE A 89 -9.06 -13.18 -12.74
N TYR A 90 -10.13 -12.95 -11.99
CA TYR A 90 -11.45 -12.60 -12.44
C TYR A 90 -11.49 -11.36 -13.34
N LYS A 91 -12.45 -11.37 -14.25
CA LYS A 91 -12.82 -10.28 -15.14
C LYS A 91 -14.26 -9.94 -14.83
N LEU A 92 -14.50 -8.82 -14.17
CA LEU A 92 -15.80 -8.16 -14.25
C LEU A 92 -15.61 -6.97 -15.19
N ASP A 93 -16.23 -7.10 -16.36
CA ASP A 93 -15.87 -6.35 -17.56
C ASP A 93 -16.48 -4.94 -17.65
N ASN A 94 -17.26 -4.49 -16.65
CA ASN A 94 -17.95 -3.20 -16.73
C ASN A 94 -17.66 -2.34 -15.51
N VAL A 95 -17.04 -1.18 -15.74
CA VAL A 95 -17.11 -0.09 -14.78
C VAL A 95 -18.52 0.47 -14.84
N GLU A 96 -19.19 0.47 -13.70
CA GLU A 96 -20.50 1.08 -13.56
C GLU A 96 -20.32 2.45 -12.87
N ASP A 97 -21.10 3.43 -13.30
CA ASP A 97 -21.25 4.66 -12.53
C ASP A 97 -21.84 4.32 -11.15
N LEU A 98 -21.57 5.18 -10.16
CA LEU A 98 -22.16 5.04 -8.83
C LEU A 98 -23.69 5.09 -8.94
N LYS A 99 -24.37 4.08 -8.42
CA LYS A 99 -25.83 4.01 -8.45
C LYS A 99 -26.45 4.94 -7.41
N PRO A 100 -27.67 5.47 -7.62
CA PRO A 100 -28.29 6.43 -6.69
C PRO A 100 -28.40 5.94 -5.23
N GLU A 101 -28.54 4.65 -5.02
CA GLU A 101 -28.62 4.00 -3.70
C GLU A 101 -27.27 3.73 -3.04
N GLU A 102 -26.18 3.77 -3.81
CA GLU A 102 -24.82 3.49 -3.33
C GLU A 102 -24.21 4.75 -2.73
N LYS A 103 -23.67 4.64 -1.52
CA LYS A 103 -22.96 5.78 -0.89
C LYS A 103 -21.57 5.97 -1.49
N TYR A 104 -20.92 4.87 -1.83
CA TYR A 104 -19.63 4.85 -2.51
C TYR A 104 -19.41 3.48 -3.13
N ALA A 105 -18.46 3.41 -4.06
CA ALA A 105 -17.94 2.17 -4.60
C ALA A 105 -16.43 2.26 -4.79
N ILE A 106 -15.76 1.12 -4.65
CA ILE A 106 -14.34 0.98 -4.96
C ILE A 106 -14.19 -0.08 -6.04
N GLN A 107 -13.28 0.12 -6.97
CA GLN A 107 -12.90 -0.88 -7.94
C GLN A 107 -11.39 -0.98 -8.06
N ASN A 108 -10.87 -2.19 -7.84
CA ASN A 108 -9.43 -2.44 -7.94
C ASN A 108 -9.02 -2.64 -9.39
N ALA A 109 -8.29 -1.68 -9.96
CA ALA A 109 -7.79 -1.80 -11.33
C ALA A 109 -6.46 -2.56 -11.46
N GLY A 110 -5.93 -3.04 -10.33
CA GLY A 110 -4.66 -3.75 -10.22
C GLY A 110 -3.54 -2.87 -9.67
N HIS A 111 -2.57 -3.52 -9.03
CA HIS A 111 -1.49 -2.86 -8.32
C HIS A 111 -2.03 -1.88 -7.26
N SER A 112 -1.65 -0.61 -7.34
CA SER A 112 -2.13 0.47 -6.48
C SER A 112 -3.16 1.38 -7.17
N THR A 113 -3.65 0.98 -8.35
CA THR A 113 -4.69 1.72 -9.07
C THR A 113 -6.09 1.37 -8.55
N GLN A 114 -6.71 2.29 -7.82
CA GLN A 114 -8.04 2.16 -7.27
C GLN A 114 -8.94 3.25 -7.86
N LEU A 115 -10.10 2.84 -8.39
CA LEU A 115 -11.18 3.75 -8.74
C LEU A 115 -12.12 3.88 -7.54
N ILE A 116 -12.19 5.07 -6.95
CA ILE A 116 -13.06 5.39 -5.83
C ILE A 116 -14.18 6.29 -6.36
N GLN A 117 -15.41 5.83 -6.26
CA GLN A 117 -16.59 6.56 -6.70
C GLN A 117 -17.38 7.00 -5.47
N VAL A 118 -17.67 8.30 -5.42
CA VAL A 118 -18.51 8.94 -4.40
C VAL A 118 -19.47 9.89 -5.12
N PRO A 119 -20.59 10.32 -4.51
CA PRO A 119 -21.57 11.10 -5.25
C PRO A 119 -20.94 12.38 -5.80
N GLY A 120 -20.99 12.52 -7.13
CA GLY A 120 -20.42 13.63 -7.88
C GLY A 120 -18.95 13.50 -8.28
N PHE A 121 -18.17 12.54 -7.75
CA PHE A 121 -16.74 12.40 -8.02
C PHE A 121 -16.30 10.96 -8.34
N ASN A 122 -15.51 10.82 -9.39
CA ASN A 122 -14.67 9.64 -9.62
C ASN A 122 -13.20 10.00 -9.36
N ILE A 123 -12.59 9.35 -8.37
CA ILE A 123 -11.21 9.58 -7.92
C ILE A 123 -10.38 8.35 -8.32
N LEU A 124 -9.21 8.56 -8.93
CA LEU A 124 -8.33 7.49 -9.37
C LEU A 124 -6.96 7.62 -8.69
N THR A 125 -6.44 6.54 -8.11
CA THR A 125 -5.11 6.53 -7.47
C THR A 125 -4.07 5.92 -8.41
N ASP A 126 -2.83 6.45 -8.41
CA ASP A 126 -1.63 5.89 -9.06
C ASP A 126 -1.92 5.07 -10.34
N PRO A 127 -2.40 5.71 -11.43
CA PRO A 127 -2.97 5.02 -12.56
C PRO A 127 -1.92 4.31 -13.42
N VAL A 128 -1.95 2.98 -13.40
CA VAL A 128 -1.12 2.12 -14.23
C VAL A 128 -1.97 1.02 -14.82
N PHE A 129 -2.32 1.16 -16.10
CA PHE A 129 -3.09 0.21 -16.90
C PHE A 129 -2.22 -0.59 -17.87
N ASN A 130 -1.13 -0.02 -18.37
CA ASN A 130 -0.27 -0.69 -19.34
C ASN A 130 0.73 -1.63 -18.68
N ASP A 131 1.33 -2.49 -19.51
CA ASP A 131 2.56 -3.17 -19.18
C ASP A 131 3.70 -2.16 -19.19
N LEU A 132 4.51 -2.21 -18.13
CA LEU A 132 5.69 -1.38 -18.01
C LEU A 132 6.88 -2.08 -18.68
N ASN A 133 8.09 -1.55 -18.47
CA ASN A 133 9.29 -2.22 -18.94
C ASN A 133 9.34 -3.65 -18.38
N TRP A 134 9.19 -4.66 -19.25
CA TRP A 134 9.08 -6.06 -18.85
C TRP A 134 10.30 -6.60 -18.08
N VAL A 135 11.47 -5.99 -18.27
CA VAL A 135 12.68 -6.32 -17.51
C VAL A 135 12.58 -5.75 -16.10
N LEU A 136 12.01 -4.55 -15.94
CA LEU A 136 11.97 -3.89 -14.64
C LEU A 136 10.71 -4.26 -13.83
N TYR A 137 9.59 -4.44 -14.52
CA TYR A 137 8.25 -4.61 -13.99
C TYR A 137 7.50 -5.66 -14.83
N PRO A 138 7.87 -6.95 -14.76
CA PRO A 138 7.18 -7.98 -15.51
C PRO A 138 5.72 -8.08 -15.04
N ALA A 139 4.80 -7.74 -15.95
CA ALA A 139 3.38 -7.85 -15.73
C ALA A 139 2.95 -9.34 -15.69
N LYS A 140 2.08 -9.67 -14.75
CA LYS A 140 1.48 -11.00 -14.59
C LYS A 140 0.02 -11.04 -15.00
N THR A 141 -0.63 -9.90 -14.93
CA THR A 141 -2.05 -9.72 -15.24
C THR A 141 -2.25 -8.43 -15.99
N ILE A 142 -3.40 -8.34 -16.61
CA ILE A 142 -3.88 -7.15 -17.30
C ILE A 142 -4.74 -6.39 -16.30
N SER A 143 -4.56 -5.07 -16.24
CA SER A 143 -5.44 -4.21 -15.45
C SER A 143 -6.86 -4.23 -16.00
N HIS A 144 -7.82 -4.36 -15.11
CA HIS A 144 -9.24 -4.21 -15.40
C HIS A 144 -9.87 -3.36 -14.31
N PRO A 145 -10.62 -2.31 -14.64
CA PRO A 145 -10.91 -1.82 -15.99
C PRO A 145 -9.67 -1.28 -16.71
N THR A 146 -9.70 -1.25 -18.04
CA THR A 146 -8.73 -0.53 -18.87
C THR A 146 -9.09 0.96 -18.94
N ALA A 147 -8.15 1.81 -19.34
CA ALA A 147 -8.34 3.26 -19.35
C ALA A 147 -9.56 3.74 -20.19
N ASP A 148 -9.93 3.02 -21.24
CA ASP A 148 -11.08 3.31 -22.11
C ASP A 148 -12.43 2.92 -21.51
N MET A 149 -12.43 2.00 -20.56
CA MET A 149 -13.62 1.58 -19.80
C MET A 149 -13.90 2.50 -18.61
N LEU A 150 -12.97 3.38 -18.23
CA LEU A 150 -13.16 4.26 -17.09
C LEU A 150 -14.32 5.25 -17.31
N PRO A 151 -15.06 5.57 -16.24
CA PRO A 151 -15.97 6.69 -16.23
C PRO A 151 -15.16 7.98 -16.26
N LYS A 152 -15.84 9.13 -16.31
CA LYS A 152 -15.17 10.42 -16.25
C LYS A 152 -14.39 10.56 -14.95
N ILE A 153 -13.07 10.62 -15.01
CA ILE A 153 -12.22 10.84 -13.85
C ILE A 153 -12.19 12.34 -13.49
N ASP A 154 -12.51 12.67 -12.25
CA ASP A 154 -12.51 14.06 -11.79
C ASP A 154 -11.19 14.43 -11.11
N VAL A 155 -10.59 13.49 -10.36
CA VAL A 155 -9.34 13.70 -9.61
C VAL A 155 -8.42 12.48 -9.77
N ILE A 156 -7.13 12.73 -10.00
CA ILE A 156 -6.09 11.70 -9.93
C ILE A 156 -5.19 12.00 -8.72
N LEU A 157 -5.01 11.02 -7.85
CA LEU A 157 -4.11 11.10 -6.69
C LEU A 157 -2.82 10.33 -7.01
N ILE A 158 -1.69 11.02 -6.92
CA ILE A 158 -0.37 10.43 -7.11
C ILE A 158 0.35 10.34 -5.76
N SER A 159 0.83 9.17 -5.36
CA SER A 159 1.61 9.01 -4.13
C SER A 159 3.08 9.40 -4.29
N HIS A 160 3.73 8.90 -5.34
CA HIS A 160 5.13 9.13 -5.63
C HIS A 160 5.45 8.76 -7.09
N ASN A 161 6.66 9.11 -7.55
CA ASN A 161 6.99 9.06 -8.96
C ASN A 161 7.64 7.78 -9.50
N HIS A 162 7.61 6.66 -8.77
CA HIS A 162 8.09 5.42 -9.37
C HIS A 162 7.26 5.04 -10.62
N PRO A 163 7.88 4.41 -11.65
CA PRO A 163 7.19 4.01 -12.87
C PRO A 163 5.92 3.17 -12.68
N ASP A 164 5.86 2.36 -11.63
CA ASP A 164 4.72 1.53 -11.25
C ASP A 164 3.61 2.26 -10.48
N HIS A 165 3.80 3.55 -10.21
CA HIS A 165 2.78 4.46 -9.66
C HIS A 165 2.46 5.63 -10.61
N ILE A 166 3.40 5.98 -11.49
CA ILE A 166 3.23 6.96 -12.57
C ILE A 166 3.66 6.34 -13.90
N ASP A 167 2.67 5.81 -14.63
CA ASP A 167 2.81 5.40 -16.03
C ASP A 167 2.33 6.51 -16.97
N LYS A 168 3.29 7.09 -17.72
CA LYS A 168 3.02 8.11 -18.74
C LYS A 168 1.96 7.64 -19.74
N THR A 169 2.04 6.39 -20.20
CA THR A 169 1.13 5.87 -21.24
C THR A 169 -0.29 5.77 -20.70
N SER A 170 -0.45 5.31 -19.45
CA SER A 170 -1.74 5.23 -18.77
C SER A 170 -2.38 6.59 -18.62
N LEU A 171 -1.61 7.57 -18.14
CA LEU A 171 -2.05 8.95 -17.99
C LEU A 171 -2.44 9.59 -19.33
N GLN A 172 -1.66 9.36 -20.38
CA GLN A 172 -1.99 9.86 -21.73
C GLN A 172 -3.23 9.17 -22.32
N ASN A 173 -3.45 7.89 -22.04
CA ASN A 173 -4.67 7.18 -22.45
C ASN A 173 -5.90 7.76 -21.74
N ILE A 174 -5.82 8.08 -20.44
CA ILE A 174 -6.91 8.77 -19.72
C ILE A 174 -7.21 10.11 -20.42
N MET A 175 -6.20 10.94 -20.71
CA MET A 175 -6.41 12.20 -21.42
C MET A 175 -7.07 12.01 -22.80
N LYS A 176 -6.65 10.98 -23.54
CA LYS A 176 -7.22 10.65 -24.85
C LYS A 176 -8.70 10.32 -24.74
N GLU A 177 -9.08 9.52 -23.75
CA GLU A 177 -10.48 9.12 -23.53
C GLU A 177 -11.34 10.29 -23.04
N HIS A 178 -10.81 11.14 -22.17
CA HIS A 178 -11.48 12.40 -21.79
C HIS A 178 -11.74 13.30 -23.00
N LYS A 179 -10.73 13.47 -23.87
CA LYS A 179 -10.89 14.25 -25.11
C LYS A 179 -11.93 13.61 -26.05
N LYS A 180 -11.85 12.30 -26.25
CA LYS A 180 -12.77 11.54 -27.12
C LYS A 180 -14.22 11.65 -26.66
N LYS A 181 -14.45 11.58 -25.35
CA LYS A 181 -15.78 11.64 -24.72
C LYS A 181 -16.22 13.07 -24.36
N SER A 182 -15.45 14.09 -24.76
CA SER A 182 -15.71 15.51 -24.48
C SER A 182 -15.88 15.83 -22.98
N TRP A 183 -15.13 15.15 -22.14
CA TRP A 183 -15.11 15.39 -20.70
C TRP A 183 -14.04 16.42 -20.31
N PRO A 184 -14.28 17.22 -19.25
CA PRO A 184 -13.22 18.00 -18.61
C PRO A 184 -12.06 17.10 -18.20
N PHE A 185 -10.82 17.58 -18.32
CA PHE A 185 -9.65 16.85 -17.83
C PHE A 185 -9.64 16.82 -16.29
N PRO A 186 -9.14 15.73 -15.68
CA PRO A 186 -9.07 15.63 -14.22
C PRO A 186 -8.06 16.62 -13.63
N VAL A 187 -8.29 17.01 -12.39
CA VAL A 187 -7.26 17.63 -11.55
C VAL A 187 -6.30 16.54 -11.08
N VAL A 188 -5.00 16.76 -11.20
CA VAL A 188 -3.98 15.81 -10.70
C VAL A 188 -3.34 16.39 -9.45
N LEU A 189 -3.43 15.67 -8.33
CA LEU A 189 -2.77 16.03 -7.08
C LEU A 189 -1.49 15.21 -6.97
N VAL A 190 -0.35 15.88 -6.80
CA VAL A 190 0.98 15.25 -6.77
C VAL A 190 1.80 15.72 -5.57
N PRO A 191 2.74 14.90 -5.08
CA PRO A 191 3.71 15.35 -4.10
C PRO A 191 4.65 16.42 -4.67
N MET A 192 5.21 17.24 -3.78
CA MET A 192 6.19 18.27 -4.11
C MET A 192 7.38 17.72 -4.90
N GLY A 193 7.68 18.30 -6.06
CA GLY A 193 8.73 17.90 -7.00
C GLY A 193 8.23 17.21 -8.27
N ASP A 194 6.97 16.76 -8.31
CA ASP A 194 6.43 15.98 -9.44
C ASP A 194 5.51 16.77 -10.39
N LYS A 195 5.22 18.04 -10.11
CA LYS A 195 4.35 18.86 -10.97
C LYS A 195 4.82 18.93 -12.42
N ASN A 196 6.10 19.24 -12.61
CA ASN A 196 6.68 19.40 -13.94
C ASN A 196 6.66 18.09 -14.73
N LEU A 197 6.81 16.95 -14.06
CA LEU A 197 6.73 15.63 -14.69
C LEU A 197 5.33 15.40 -15.28
N ILE A 198 4.29 15.62 -14.49
CA ILE A 198 2.90 15.42 -14.91
C ILE A 198 2.47 16.46 -15.95
N GLN A 199 2.90 17.72 -15.82
CA GLN A 199 2.67 18.73 -16.85
C GLN A 199 3.37 18.37 -18.17
N GLY A 200 4.57 17.79 -18.11
CA GLY A 200 5.29 17.25 -19.26
C GLY A 200 4.55 16.12 -19.99
N PHE A 201 3.56 15.48 -19.34
CA PHE A 201 2.68 14.50 -19.97
C PHE A 201 1.44 15.12 -20.64
N GLY A 202 1.19 16.41 -20.41
CA GLY A 202 0.13 17.19 -21.05
C GLY A 202 -0.98 17.67 -20.11
N PHE A 203 -0.95 17.31 -18.82
CA PHE A 203 -1.94 17.76 -17.84
C PHE A 203 -1.72 19.24 -17.51
N LYS A 204 -2.81 20.01 -17.49
CA LYS A 204 -2.76 21.45 -17.20
C LYS A 204 -3.13 21.78 -15.77
N GLN A 205 -4.07 21.01 -15.20
CA GLN A 205 -4.55 21.18 -13.82
C GLN A 205 -3.76 20.21 -12.93
N VAL A 206 -2.62 20.68 -12.42
CA VAL A 206 -1.73 19.91 -11.57
C VAL A 206 -1.44 20.71 -10.30
N GLU A 207 -1.91 20.22 -9.17
CA GLU A 207 -1.66 20.78 -7.85
C GLU A 207 -0.60 19.97 -7.14
N GLU A 208 0.39 20.68 -6.61
CA GLU A 208 1.58 20.10 -5.99
C GLU A 208 1.56 20.42 -4.51
N VAL A 209 1.82 19.41 -3.67
CA VAL A 209 1.62 19.52 -2.23
C VAL A 209 2.78 19.00 -1.39
N GLU A 210 2.99 19.64 -0.24
CA GLU A 210 3.74 19.07 0.89
C GLU A 210 2.79 18.24 1.77
N TRP A 211 3.32 17.46 2.72
CA TRP A 211 2.48 16.77 3.72
C TRP A 211 1.62 17.76 4.51
N PHE A 212 0.43 17.29 4.90
CA PHE A 212 -0.60 18.05 5.63
C PHE A 212 -1.24 19.20 4.86
N THR A 213 -0.98 19.27 3.55
CA THR A 213 -1.67 20.23 2.69
C THR A 213 -3.07 19.72 2.40
N LYS A 214 -4.06 20.57 2.63
CA LYS A 214 -5.46 20.31 2.34
C LYS A 214 -5.92 21.05 1.09
N ILE A 215 -6.51 20.33 0.15
CA ILE A 215 -7.11 20.86 -1.07
C ILE A 215 -8.59 20.46 -1.10
N SER A 216 -9.48 21.42 -1.21
CA SER A 216 -10.91 21.18 -1.37
C SER A 216 -11.31 21.36 -2.83
N ILE A 217 -11.91 20.32 -3.43
CA ILE A 217 -12.42 20.38 -4.81
C ILE A 217 -13.95 20.32 -4.76
N SER A 218 -14.60 21.27 -5.41
CA SER A 218 -16.06 21.39 -5.47
C SER A 218 -16.57 21.19 -6.89
N LYS A 219 -17.68 20.45 -7.03
CA LYS A 219 -18.35 20.18 -8.30
C LYS A 219 -19.85 20.17 -8.07
N GLY A 220 -20.53 21.21 -8.55
CA GLY A 220 -21.93 21.46 -8.18
C GLY A 220 -22.05 21.58 -6.66
N GLU A 221 -22.94 20.80 -6.07
CA GLU A 221 -23.16 20.74 -4.61
C GLU A 221 -22.21 19.76 -3.89
N SER A 222 -21.43 18.96 -4.63
CA SER A 222 -20.51 17.97 -4.05
C SER A 222 -19.15 18.59 -3.76
N ILE A 223 -18.59 18.29 -2.58
CA ILE A 223 -17.26 18.76 -2.15
C ILE A 223 -16.47 17.55 -1.64
N VAL A 224 -15.21 17.44 -2.06
CA VAL A 224 -14.25 16.47 -1.52
C VAL A 224 -13.02 17.23 -1.05
N ASP A 225 -12.65 17.01 0.21
CA ASP A 225 -11.38 17.46 0.75
C ASP A 225 -10.31 16.37 0.54
N PHE A 226 -9.13 16.77 0.09
CA PHE A 226 -7.97 15.90 -0.06
C PHE A 226 -6.85 16.43 0.83
N VAL A 227 -6.31 15.59 1.70
CA VAL A 227 -5.20 15.94 2.59
C VAL A 227 -4.04 15.01 2.33
N SER A 228 -2.86 15.56 2.01
CA SER A 228 -1.65 14.77 1.90
C SER A 228 -1.17 14.32 3.28
N ILE A 229 -0.73 13.07 3.39
CA ILE A 229 -0.26 12.47 4.64
C ILE A 229 1.14 11.87 4.47
N PRO A 230 1.92 11.76 5.56
CA PRO A 230 3.23 11.14 5.52
C PRO A 230 3.22 9.73 4.91
N ALA A 231 4.20 9.50 4.04
CA ALA A 231 4.60 8.16 3.59
C ALA A 231 6.12 8.08 3.68
N ASP A 232 6.65 6.91 4.03
CA ASP A 232 8.09 6.72 4.14
C ASP A 232 8.56 5.76 3.06
N HIS A 233 9.08 6.34 1.98
CA HIS A 233 9.53 5.64 0.80
C HIS A 233 10.60 6.48 0.09
N ARG A 234 11.02 6.03 -1.09
CA ARG A 234 11.98 6.74 -1.93
C ARG A 234 11.31 7.17 -3.23
N SER A 235 11.57 8.38 -3.69
CA SER A 235 11.21 8.81 -5.04
C SER A 235 12.35 8.55 -6.04
N GLY A 236 12.03 8.52 -7.32
CA GLY A 236 12.96 8.45 -8.46
C GLY A 236 12.39 7.65 -9.63
N ARG A 237 12.95 7.82 -10.82
CA ARG A 237 12.53 7.11 -12.05
C ARG A 237 13.69 6.48 -12.80
N LEU A 238 14.87 7.07 -12.72
CA LEU A 238 16.01 6.77 -13.59
C LEU A 238 17.24 6.29 -12.82
N GLY A 239 17.12 6.04 -11.52
CA GLY A 239 18.19 5.47 -10.69
C GLY A 239 19.24 6.49 -10.20
N TYR A 240 19.13 7.76 -10.62
CA TYR A 240 20.02 8.86 -10.20
C TYR A 240 19.25 10.12 -9.78
N ASP A 241 17.93 10.10 -9.94
CA ASP A 241 16.99 11.17 -9.58
C ASP A 241 16.31 10.91 -8.23
N HIS A 242 16.99 10.16 -7.36
CA HIS A 242 16.44 9.79 -6.07
C HIS A 242 16.18 10.99 -5.17
N HIS A 243 15.05 10.95 -4.46
CA HIS A 243 14.64 11.97 -3.51
C HIS A 243 14.45 13.36 -4.13
N LYS A 244 14.31 13.50 -5.46
CA LYS A 244 14.02 14.79 -6.11
C LYS A 244 12.56 15.23 -6.02
N SER A 245 11.69 14.34 -5.54
CA SER A 245 10.32 14.65 -5.15
C SER A 245 9.95 13.99 -3.81
N LEU A 246 8.93 14.52 -3.15
CA LEU A 246 8.35 13.96 -1.94
C LEU A 246 7.58 12.67 -2.25
N VAL A 247 7.35 11.85 -1.22
CA VAL A 247 6.44 10.69 -1.27
C VAL A 247 5.31 10.95 -0.28
N THR A 248 4.06 10.72 -0.68
CA THR A 248 2.88 11.01 0.16
C THR A 248 1.82 9.93 0.05
N GLY A 249 1.06 9.74 1.12
CA GLY A 249 -0.29 9.18 1.04
C GLY A 249 -1.33 10.29 0.93
N TRP A 250 -2.60 9.91 0.89
CA TRP A 250 -3.75 10.82 0.78
C TRP A 250 -4.89 10.42 1.71
N VAL A 251 -5.59 11.40 2.27
CA VAL A 251 -6.91 11.25 2.87
C VAL A 251 -7.91 11.99 1.99
N ALA A 252 -8.94 11.31 1.50
CA ALA A 252 -10.05 11.89 0.76
C ALA A 252 -11.32 11.87 1.62
N ASN A 253 -11.92 13.03 1.82
CA ASN A 253 -13.10 13.26 2.65
C ASN A 253 -14.23 13.91 1.81
N PRO A 254 -15.12 13.09 1.21
CA PRO A 254 -16.33 13.57 0.54
C PRO A 254 -17.38 14.07 1.54
N LYS A 255 -17.79 15.33 1.48
CA LYS A 255 -18.65 15.96 2.50
C LYS A 255 -20.10 15.48 2.51
N ASN A 256 -20.56 14.92 1.39
CA ASN A 256 -21.94 14.48 1.18
C ASN A 256 -22.22 13.04 1.66
N ILE A 257 -21.21 12.29 2.10
CA ILE A 257 -21.38 10.93 2.62
C ILE A 257 -20.62 10.74 3.94
N ASN A 258 -21.08 9.81 4.78
CA ASN A 258 -20.42 9.49 6.05
C ASN A 258 -19.30 8.45 5.88
N ALA A 259 -18.31 8.74 5.02
CA ALA A 259 -17.14 7.90 4.77
C ALA A 259 -15.87 8.74 4.49
N ILE A 260 -14.71 8.19 4.84
CA ILE A 260 -13.37 8.74 4.61
C ILE A 260 -12.50 7.67 3.97
N PHE A 261 -11.66 8.05 3.01
CA PHE A 261 -10.75 7.15 2.32
C PHE A 261 -9.32 7.54 2.62
N LYS A 262 -8.51 6.61 3.12
CA LYS A 262 -7.06 6.78 3.32
C LYS A 262 -6.33 5.93 2.28
N TYR A 263 -5.53 6.54 1.43
CA TYR A 263 -4.67 5.88 0.47
C TYR A 263 -3.21 6.04 0.88
N SER A 264 -2.56 4.97 1.32
CA SER A 264 -1.19 5.06 1.87
C SER A 264 -0.11 5.21 0.79
N GLY A 265 -0.40 4.90 -0.48
CA GLY A 265 0.64 4.68 -1.49
C GLY A 265 1.57 3.54 -1.07
N ASP A 266 2.83 3.64 -1.47
CA ASP A 266 3.89 2.78 -0.94
C ASP A 266 4.59 3.44 0.23
N THR A 267 4.75 2.67 1.30
CA THR A 267 5.40 3.14 2.51
C THR A 267 6.00 1.96 3.27
N ARG A 268 7.11 2.20 3.97
CA ARG A 268 7.55 1.36 5.08
C ARG A 268 6.78 1.71 6.36
N THR A 269 7.05 0.97 7.42
CA THR A 269 6.54 1.30 8.76
C THR A 269 6.96 2.71 9.15
N LEU A 270 5.96 3.57 9.37
CA LEU A 270 6.15 4.93 9.84
C LEU A 270 6.72 4.95 11.26
N THR A 271 7.39 6.04 11.61
CA THR A 271 7.68 6.35 13.01
C THR A 271 6.37 6.57 13.77
N ASP A 272 6.40 6.38 15.09
CA ASP A 272 5.21 6.61 15.93
C ASP A 272 4.68 8.04 15.79
N GLU A 273 5.59 9.01 15.63
CA GLU A 273 5.29 10.41 15.37
C GLU A 273 4.53 10.61 14.06
N ASN A 274 5.06 10.08 12.95
CA ASN A 274 4.41 10.20 11.65
C ASN A 274 3.08 9.45 11.61
N GLN A 275 2.98 8.29 12.26
CA GLN A 275 1.73 7.55 12.35
C GLN A 275 0.66 8.35 13.12
N LYS A 276 1.01 8.92 14.28
CA LYS A 276 0.09 9.80 15.04
C LYS A 276 -0.35 11.01 14.23
N ALA A 277 0.54 11.57 13.40
CA ALA A 277 0.20 12.68 12.52
C ALA A 277 -0.82 12.28 11.44
N VAL A 278 -0.65 11.10 10.83
CA VAL A 278 -1.65 10.53 9.90
C VAL A 278 -3.00 10.36 10.61
N ASP A 279 -3.00 9.78 11.81
CA ASP A 279 -4.22 9.52 12.58
C ASP A 279 -4.91 10.83 13.01
N ALA A 280 -4.12 11.86 13.35
CA ALA A 280 -4.64 13.19 13.63
C ALA A 280 -5.33 13.80 12.40
N VAL A 281 -4.75 13.68 11.20
CA VAL A 281 -5.40 14.12 9.96
C VAL A 281 -6.75 13.42 9.77
N ILE A 282 -6.80 12.10 9.96
CA ILE A 282 -8.06 11.36 9.86
C ILE A 282 -9.07 11.89 10.88
N TRP A 283 -8.67 12.04 12.15
CA TRP A 283 -9.54 12.56 13.21
C TRP A 283 -10.11 13.94 12.87
N ASN A 284 -9.29 14.84 12.34
CA ASN A 284 -9.74 16.15 11.91
C ASN A 284 -10.79 16.10 10.82
N GLU A 285 -10.57 15.22 9.84
CA GLU A 285 -11.50 15.05 8.74
C GLU A 285 -12.81 14.41 9.23
N ILE A 286 -12.77 13.54 10.24
CA ILE A 286 -13.96 13.07 10.97
C ILE A 286 -14.68 14.24 11.63
N GLN A 287 -13.98 15.06 12.42
CA GLN A 287 -14.57 16.22 13.11
C GLN A 287 -15.20 17.21 12.12
N SER A 288 -14.59 17.41 10.95
CA SER A 288 -15.13 18.30 9.93
C SER A 288 -16.43 17.84 9.28
N LYS A 289 -16.78 16.55 9.39
CA LYS A 289 -18.08 16.00 8.95
C LYS A 289 -19.15 16.06 10.04
N MET A 290 -18.72 15.92 11.29
CA MET A 290 -19.64 15.70 12.41
C MET A 290 -20.34 16.99 12.82
N ILE A 291 -21.62 17.12 12.46
CA ILE A 291 -22.55 18.02 13.17
C ILE A 291 -22.91 17.41 14.55
N ASN A 292 -22.79 16.09 14.72
CA ASN A 292 -22.99 15.37 15.97
C ASN A 292 -21.85 14.37 16.23
N ILE A 293 -21.26 14.39 17.43
CA ILE A 293 -19.98 13.73 17.79
C ILE A 293 -20.07 12.18 17.79
N ASP A 294 -21.28 11.61 17.74
CA ASP A 294 -21.50 10.20 18.02
C ASP A 294 -21.42 9.23 16.83
N ASP A 295 -21.48 9.70 15.57
CA ASP A 295 -21.51 8.81 14.39
C ASP A 295 -20.17 8.77 13.63
N ILE A 296 -19.27 7.86 14.01
CA ILE A 296 -17.98 7.65 13.36
C ILE A 296 -18.21 7.22 11.89
N PRO A 297 -17.64 7.91 10.88
CA PRO A 297 -17.75 7.52 9.47
C PRO A 297 -17.10 6.17 9.21
N ASP A 298 -17.48 5.52 8.11
CA ASP A 298 -16.68 4.41 7.58
C ASP A 298 -15.29 4.94 7.17
N ILE A 299 -14.20 4.27 7.57
CA ILE A 299 -12.80 4.66 7.26
C ILE A 299 -12.18 3.58 6.38
N ILE A 300 -12.03 3.86 5.09
CA ILE A 300 -11.57 2.89 4.10
C ILE A 300 -10.09 3.13 3.82
N CYS A 301 -9.23 2.26 4.34
CA CYS A 301 -7.78 2.34 4.25
C CYS A 301 -7.25 1.42 3.13
N PHE A 302 -6.72 2.01 2.05
CA PHE A 302 -5.96 1.31 1.04
C PHE A 302 -4.51 1.18 1.49
N GLU A 303 -4.06 -0.04 1.72
CA GLU A 303 -2.74 -0.33 2.29
C GLU A 303 -1.93 -1.27 1.36
N PRO A 304 -0.64 -1.00 1.12
CA PRO A 304 0.18 -1.85 0.26
C PRO A 304 0.39 -3.23 0.91
N SER A 305 0.25 -4.31 0.13
CA SER A 305 0.54 -5.66 0.59
C SER A 305 1.90 -6.14 0.07
N GLY A 306 2.97 -5.90 0.83
CA GLY A 306 4.32 -6.29 0.42
C GLY A 306 4.89 -5.42 -0.71
N PRO A 307 5.96 -5.87 -1.39
CA PRO A 307 6.51 -7.23 -1.43
C PRO A 307 7.10 -7.70 -0.09
N ASN A 308 7.09 -9.01 0.20
CA ASN A 308 7.52 -9.54 1.51
C ASN A 308 8.82 -10.37 1.46
N TYR A 309 9.67 -10.23 0.42
CA TYR A 309 10.87 -11.07 0.21
C TYR A 309 12.12 -10.51 0.85
N THR A 310 12.98 -11.43 1.31
CA THR A 310 14.11 -11.22 2.25
C THR A 310 14.09 -9.85 2.91
N ARG A 311 13.14 -9.74 3.85
CA ARG A 311 12.75 -8.58 4.65
C ARG A 311 13.85 -7.53 4.90
N CYS A 312 15.07 -7.98 5.23
CA CYS A 312 16.21 -7.10 5.51
C CYS A 312 16.49 -6.04 4.45
N ASP A 313 16.14 -6.31 3.19
CA ASP A 313 16.43 -5.39 2.11
C ASP A 313 15.24 -4.52 1.68
N MET A 314 13.99 -4.99 1.88
CA MET A 314 12.78 -4.23 1.52
C MET A 314 12.17 -3.47 2.69
N ASP A 315 12.52 -3.79 3.95
CA ASP A 315 12.04 -3.08 5.16
C ASP A 315 12.36 -1.57 5.15
N VAL A 316 13.37 -1.19 4.36
CA VAL A 316 13.78 0.21 4.22
C VAL A 316 12.82 1.01 3.34
N THR A 317 11.96 0.36 2.56
CA THR A 317 11.08 1.04 1.59
C THR A 317 9.63 0.58 1.70
N HIS A 318 9.35 -0.64 2.18
CA HIS A 318 8.01 -1.22 2.20
C HIS A 318 7.67 -1.82 3.55
N GLN A 319 6.40 -1.71 3.94
CA GLN A 319 5.85 -2.40 5.09
C GLN A 319 5.40 -3.81 4.70
N SER A 320 5.48 -4.74 5.64
CA SER A 320 4.98 -6.10 5.42
C SER A 320 3.45 -6.11 5.29
N SER A 321 2.93 -7.14 4.63
CA SER A 321 1.48 -7.36 4.56
C SER A 321 0.87 -7.54 5.95
N SER A 322 1.57 -8.21 6.89
CA SER A 322 1.11 -8.35 8.27
C SER A 322 1.07 -7.01 9.01
N TYR A 323 2.12 -6.20 8.90
CA TYR A 323 2.16 -4.90 9.57
C TYR A 323 1.05 -3.98 9.06
N SER A 324 0.84 -3.91 7.74
CA SER A 324 -0.23 -3.12 7.11
C SER A 324 -1.61 -3.42 7.69
N ILE A 325 -1.87 -4.70 7.95
CA ILE A 325 -3.13 -5.20 8.49
C ILE A 325 -3.24 -4.88 9.99
N LEU A 326 -2.17 -5.14 10.75
CA LEU A 326 -2.13 -4.92 12.19
C LEU A 326 -2.08 -3.43 12.57
N LEU A 327 -1.62 -2.56 11.65
CA LEU A 327 -1.54 -1.12 11.83
C LEU A 327 -2.88 -0.51 12.25
N LYS A 328 -4.00 -1.08 11.78
CA LYS A 328 -5.34 -0.52 12.05
C LYS A 328 -5.69 -0.47 13.54
N PHE A 329 -5.09 -1.33 14.35
CA PHE A 329 -5.28 -1.31 15.80
C PHE A 329 -4.53 -0.13 16.45
N ILE A 330 -3.35 0.22 15.95
CA ILE A 330 -2.62 1.41 16.37
C ILE A 330 -3.42 2.66 15.98
N GLU A 331 -3.95 2.70 14.76
CA GLU A 331 -4.79 3.81 14.29
C GLU A 331 -6.05 3.95 15.16
N ALA A 332 -6.75 2.86 15.42
CA ALA A 332 -7.94 2.85 16.28
C ALA A 332 -7.62 3.34 17.70
N GLU A 333 -6.48 2.94 18.27
CA GLU A 333 -6.05 3.41 19.59
C GLU A 333 -5.69 4.91 19.59
N ASN A 334 -5.01 5.38 18.55
CA ASN A 334 -4.67 6.79 18.42
C ASN A 334 -5.91 7.67 18.20
N LEU A 335 -6.86 7.23 17.36
CA LEU A 335 -8.15 7.90 17.17
C LEU A 335 -8.97 7.91 18.46
N ALA A 336 -8.98 6.80 19.21
CA ALA A 336 -9.61 6.73 20.53
C ALA A 336 -9.05 7.79 21.48
N LYS A 337 -7.71 7.93 21.57
CA LYS A 337 -7.04 8.95 22.39
C LYS A 337 -7.39 10.40 22.00
N LEU A 338 -7.72 10.62 20.73
CA LEU A 338 -8.13 11.94 20.22
C LEU A 338 -9.62 12.22 20.38
N SER A 339 -10.38 11.25 20.86
CA SER A 339 -11.83 11.28 20.97
C SER A 339 -12.31 10.89 22.37
N ASN A 340 -13.62 10.89 22.57
CA ASN A 340 -14.25 10.30 23.77
C ASN A 340 -14.77 8.87 23.50
N LYS A 341 -14.27 8.20 22.45
CA LYS A 341 -14.70 6.87 22.01
C LYS A 341 -13.63 5.82 22.34
N THR A 342 -14.01 4.55 22.25
CA THR A 342 -13.10 3.42 22.50
C THR A 342 -12.40 2.98 21.20
N PRO A 343 -11.25 2.31 21.28
CA PRO A 343 -10.61 1.71 20.09
C PRO A 343 -11.55 0.76 19.34
N GLN A 344 -12.47 0.09 20.05
CA GLN A 344 -13.46 -0.81 19.50
C GLN A 344 -14.47 -0.08 18.59
N ASP A 345 -14.84 1.15 18.93
CA ASP A 345 -15.75 1.95 18.11
C ASP A 345 -15.11 2.30 16.75
N PHE A 346 -13.80 2.58 16.73
CA PHE A 346 -13.07 2.86 15.49
C PHE A 346 -12.76 1.60 14.68
N ILE A 347 -12.31 0.52 15.32
CA ILE A 347 -11.92 -0.69 14.57
C ILE A 347 -13.11 -1.34 13.85
N GLN A 348 -14.35 -1.15 14.33
CA GLN A 348 -15.58 -1.54 13.65
C GLN A 348 -15.84 -0.76 12.35
N LYS A 349 -15.32 0.47 12.28
CA LYS A 349 -15.53 1.41 11.18
C LYS A 349 -14.38 1.42 10.18
N ILE A 350 -13.21 0.92 10.57
CA ILE A 350 -12.03 0.82 9.71
C ILE A 350 -12.14 -0.43 8.83
N LYS A 351 -11.97 -0.24 7.52
CA LYS A 351 -11.87 -1.30 6.51
C LYS A 351 -10.53 -1.19 5.81
N THR A 352 -9.77 -2.27 5.75
CA THR A 352 -8.50 -2.35 5.04
C THR A 352 -8.70 -3.00 3.69
N VAL A 353 -8.38 -2.27 2.63
CA VAL A 353 -8.35 -2.77 1.25
C VAL A 353 -6.89 -2.91 0.85
N MET A 354 -6.44 -4.14 0.66
CA MET A 354 -5.05 -4.41 0.29
C MET A 354 -4.82 -4.04 -1.17
N MET A 355 -3.66 -3.48 -1.48
CA MET A 355 -3.23 -3.08 -2.83
C MET A 355 -1.74 -3.40 -3.07
N HIS A 356 -1.09 -2.84 -4.09
CA HIS A 356 0.33 -3.06 -4.41
C HIS A 356 0.69 -4.53 -4.74
N HIS A 357 -0.32 -5.32 -5.14
CA HIS A 357 -0.15 -6.73 -5.50
C HIS A 357 -0.90 -7.06 -6.80
N ASN A 358 -0.81 -8.31 -7.23
CA ASN A 358 -1.57 -8.88 -8.33
C ASN A 358 -1.33 -8.30 -9.73
N LYS A 359 -0.43 -7.32 -9.94
CA LYS A 359 -0.11 -6.81 -11.29
C LYS A 359 1.32 -7.10 -11.73
N PHE A 360 2.30 -6.63 -10.98
CA PHE A 360 3.72 -6.78 -11.29
C PHE A 360 4.39 -7.78 -10.36
N GLU A 361 5.44 -8.44 -10.84
CA GLU A 361 6.29 -9.31 -10.02
C GLU A 361 7.56 -8.54 -9.58
N PHE A 362 7.51 -7.89 -8.41
CA PHE A 362 8.62 -7.09 -7.86
C PHE A 362 9.76 -7.91 -7.25
N GLY A 363 9.52 -9.18 -6.95
CA GLY A 363 10.48 -10.04 -6.31
C GLY A 363 10.16 -11.51 -6.58
N PRO A 364 10.72 -12.45 -5.80
CA PRO A 364 10.31 -13.84 -5.85
C PRO A 364 8.87 -14.07 -5.33
N ASP A 365 8.14 -12.99 -4.99
CA ASP A 365 6.74 -12.91 -4.57
C ASP A 365 5.80 -13.82 -5.32
N ARG A 366 5.03 -14.58 -4.51
CA ARG A 366 3.84 -15.23 -5.03
C ARG A 366 2.85 -14.15 -5.32
N PHE A 367 2.17 -14.30 -6.45
CA PHE A 367 1.07 -13.44 -6.84
C PHE A 367 0.06 -13.23 -5.68
N ASN A 368 -0.25 -14.30 -4.94
CA ASN A 368 -1.15 -14.29 -3.78
C ASN A 368 -0.43 -14.26 -2.41
N GLU A 369 0.76 -13.68 -2.30
CA GLU A 369 1.52 -13.78 -1.04
C GLU A 369 0.86 -13.05 0.13
N GLY A 370 0.34 -11.84 -0.07
CA GLY A 370 -0.35 -11.09 0.99
C GLY A 370 -1.50 -11.90 1.62
N LEU A 371 -2.30 -12.57 0.79
CA LEU A 371 -3.38 -13.49 1.22
C LEU A 371 -2.83 -14.66 2.06
N PHE A 372 -1.70 -15.22 1.65
CA PHE A 372 -1.05 -16.31 2.38
C PHE A 372 -0.52 -15.83 3.74
N ILE A 373 0.14 -14.68 3.79
CA ILE A 373 0.63 -14.05 5.03
C ILE A 373 -0.54 -13.78 5.96
N PHE A 374 -1.63 -13.23 5.44
CA PHE A 374 -2.81 -12.95 6.23
C PHE A 374 -3.41 -14.22 6.86
N LYS A 375 -3.56 -15.30 6.08
CA LYS A 375 -3.98 -16.59 6.64
C LYS A 375 -3.02 -17.11 7.72
N LYS A 376 -1.71 -16.89 7.56
CA LYS A 376 -0.73 -17.29 8.59
C LYS A 376 -0.84 -16.47 9.85
N LEU A 377 -0.99 -15.15 9.72
CA LEU A 377 -1.26 -14.24 10.84
C LEU A 377 -2.49 -14.69 11.63
N LEU A 378 -3.61 -14.98 10.96
CA LEU A 378 -4.83 -15.48 11.62
C LEU A 378 -4.64 -16.82 12.34
N LEU A 379 -3.75 -17.69 11.85
CA LEU A 379 -3.41 -18.94 12.55
C LEU A 379 -2.53 -18.68 13.77
N TYR A 380 -1.58 -17.75 13.70
CA TYR A 380 -0.71 -17.41 14.83
C TYR A 380 -1.45 -16.69 15.94
N LEU A 381 -2.44 -15.86 15.61
CA LEU A 381 -3.32 -15.21 16.59
C LEU A 381 -4.15 -16.19 17.42
N LYS A 382 -4.30 -17.45 16.97
CA LYS A 382 -5.01 -18.51 17.70
C LYS A 382 -4.12 -19.33 18.63
N LEU A 383 -2.79 -19.10 18.62
CA LEU A 383 -1.86 -19.82 19.49
C LEU A 383 -1.86 -19.22 20.90
N ASN A 384 -1.65 -20.06 21.92
CA ASN A 384 -1.36 -19.59 23.27
C ASN A 384 0.09 -19.03 23.35
N ASP A 385 0.42 -18.34 24.44
CA ASP A 385 1.73 -17.66 24.59
C ASP A 385 2.91 -18.62 24.59
N THR A 386 2.73 -19.81 25.16
CA THR A 386 3.76 -20.83 25.21
C THR A 386 4.09 -21.31 23.79
N ASP A 387 3.08 -21.63 23.00
CA ASP A 387 3.24 -22.09 21.61
C ASP A 387 3.79 -20.99 20.71
N LEU A 388 3.35 -19.74 20.90
CA LEU A 388 3.86 -18.59 20.16
C LEU A 388 5.33 -18.32 20.49
N LYS A 389 5.71 -18.35 21.77
CA LYS A 389 7.11 -18.21 22.23
C LYS A 389 7.99 -19.37 21.75
N GLN A 390 7.46 -20.59 21.72
CA GLN A 390 8.19 -21.74 21.16
C GLN A 390 8.39 -21.62 19.65
N GLU A 391 7.37 -21.21 18.90
CA GLU A 391 7.52 -20.98 17.46
C GLU A 391 8.51 -19.84 17.19
N LEU A 392 8.48 -18.76 17.99
CA LEU A 392 9.49 -17.69 17.98
C LEU A 392 10.90 -18.22 18.19
N LEU A 393 11.12 -19.00 19.25
CA LEU A 393 12.44 -19.53 19.58
C LEU A 393 12.97 -20.41 18.45
N ARG A 394 12.10 -21.28 17.91
CA ARG A 394 12.39 -22.16 16.78
C ARG A 394 12.70 -21.39 15.50
N GLN A 395 12.06 -20.23 15.30
CA GLN A 395 12.36 -19.35 14.18
C GLN A 395 13.68 -18.60 14.38
N LYS A 396 13.91 -18.03 15.56
CA LYS A 396 15.17 -17.35 15.91
C LYS A 396 16.37 -18.27 15.71
N GLU A 397 16.28 -19.51 16.19
CA GLU A 397 17.31 -20.53 15.97
C GLU A 397 17.56 -20.80 14.47
N LYS A 398 16.52 -20.82 13.63
CA LYS A 398 16.68 -20.97 12.17
C LYS A 398 17.29 -19.73 11.52
N LEU A 399 16.95 -18.54 12.00
CA LEU A 399 17.48 -17.28 11.50
C LEU A 399 18.97 -17.17 11.83
N ASP A 400 19.37 -17.44 13.07
CA ASP A 400 20.76 -17.43 13.52
C ASP A 400 21.59 -18.43 12.69
N ASN A 401 21.10 -19.66 12.52
CA ASN A 401 21.72 -20.66 11.64
C ASN A 401 21.84 -20.21 10.16
N ASN A 402 20.95 -19.33 9.68
CA ASN A 402 21.00 -18.79 8.32
C ASN A 402 21.91 -17.55 8.22
N LEU A 403 21.96 -16.70 9.25
CA LEU A 403 22.86 -15.56 9.36
C LEU A 403 24.31 -16.03 9.40
N ASP A 404 24.60 -17.09 10.14
CA ASP A 404 25.92 -17.74 10.14
C ASP A 404 26.32 -18.20 8.72
N ARG A 405 25.38 -18.76 7.95
CA ARG A 405 25.60 -19.10 6.54
C ARG A 405 25.78 -17.87 5.63
N LYS A 406 25.15 -16.73 5.94
CA LYS A 406 25.29 -15.46 5.21
C LYS A 406 26.65 -14.81 5.48
N ASN A 407 27.11 -14.84 6.73
CA ASN A 407 28.43 -14.38 7.15
C ASN A 407 29.54 -15.21 6.48
N LEU A 408 29.36 -16.54 6.39
CA LEU A 408 30.24 -17.43 5.62
C LEU A 408 30.30 -17.09 4.11
N LYS A 409 29.22 -16.53 3.53
CA LYS A 409 29.20 -16.08 2.13
C LYS A 409 29.86 -14.71 1.93
N GLN A 410 29.67 -13.77 2.86
CA GLN A 410 30.27 -12.43 2.79
C GLN A 410 31.81 -12.47 2.92
N ASN A 411 32.36 -13.46 3.63
CA ASN A 411 33.81 -13.67 3.75
C ASN A 411 34.45 -14.38 2.54
N SER A 412 33.71 -14.60 1.45
CA SER A 412 34.24 -15.22 0.22
C SER A 412 34.44 -14.17 -0.89
N THR A 413 35.59 -14.20 -1.57
CA THR A 413 35.97 -13.21 -2.58
C THR A 413 35.15 -13.35 -3.88
N LEU A 414 34.86 -12.20 -4.49
CA LEU A 414 33.93 -11.99 -5.62
C LEU A 414 34.07 -12.95 -6.81
N PHE A 415 35.25 -13.51 -7.05
CA PHE A 415 35.58 -14.28 -8.26
C PHE A 415 35.63 -15.80 -8.06
N SER A 416 35.39 -16.30 -6.85
CA SER A 416 35.70 -17.70 -6.51
C SER A 416 34.56 -18.70 -6.65
N ARG A 417 33.38 -18.31 -7.16
CA ARG A 417 32.27 -19.26 -7.34
C ARG A 417 31.68 -19.27 -8.75
N PRO A 418 31.62 -20.43 -9.43
CA PRO A 418 30.76 -20.58 -10.59
C PRO A 418 29.30 -20.38 -10.16
N LEU A 419 28.50 -19.76 -11.04
CA LEU A 419 27.08 -19.37 -10.87
C LEU A 419 26.12 -20.50 -10.40
N ILE A 420 26.63 -21.72 -10.21
CA ILE A 420 25.90 -22.96 -9.95
C ILE A 420 25.97 -23.38 -8.46
N ALA A 421 26.82 -22.77 -7.64
CA ALA A 421 27.00 -23.18 -6.25
C ALA A 421 26.01 -22.48 -5.27
N THR A 422 25.06 -23.27 -4.77
CA THR A 422 24.30 -23.12 -3.49
C THR A 422 23.02 -22.28 -3.47
N LEU A 423 22.03 -22.72 -4.25
CA LEU A 423 20.60 -22.59 -3.87
C LEU A 423 20.34 -23.40 -2.60
N PRO A 424 19.84 -22.80 -1.50
CA PRO A 424 19.47 -23.54 -0.29
C PRO A 424 18.42 -24.62 -0.62
N GLU A 425 18.59 -25.81 -0.06
CA GLU A 425 17.53 -26.79 -0.01
C GLU A 425 16.33 -26.24 0.78
N LYS A 426 15.17 -26.12 0.12
CA LYS A 426 13.80 -26.09 0.67
C LYS A 426 13.43 -25.08 1.78
N THR A 427 14.32 -24.24 2.32
CA THR A 427 14.01 -23.44 3.52
C THR A 427 14.04 -21.91 3.39
N SER A 428 14.50 -21.28 2.32
CA SER A 428 14.83 -19.83 2.37
C SER A 428 13.74 -18.83 1.94
N ILE A 429 12.47 -19.22 1.78
CA ILE A 429 11.37 -18.26 1.47
C ILE A 429 10.23 -18.42 2.47
N LEU A 430 9.85 -19.66 2.77
CA LEU A 430 8.84 -20.00 3.78
C LEU A 430 9.29 -19.77 5.24
N VAL A 431 10.59 -19.59 5.50
CA VAL A 431 11.12 -19.30 6.83
C VAL A 431 11.06 -17.79 7.09
N HIS A 432 11.49 -16.95 6.15
CA HIS A 432 11.43 -15.49 6.32
C HIS A 432 10.01 -14.93 6.44
N SER A 433 9.02 -15.58 5.81
CA SER A 433 7.62 -15.13 5.93
C SER A 433 7.00 -15.30 7.31
N LYS A 434 7.66 -16.00 8.24
CA LYS A 434 7.12 -16.29 9.58
C LYS A 434 7.69 -15.36 10.63
N ASP A 435 8.98 -15.07 10.52
CA ASP A 435 9.75 -14.27 11.46
C ASP A 435 9.10 -12.89 11.61
N PHE A 436 8.80 -12.23 10.49
CA PHE A 436 8.21 -10.90 10.52
C PHE A 436 6.78 -10.87 11.03
N ILE A 437 5.95 -11.88 10.75
CA ILE A 437 4.55 -11.87 11.19
C ILE A 437 4.50 -11.80 12.71
N ILE A 438 5.35 -12.60 13.37
CA ILE A 438 5.37 -12.64 14.82
C ILE A 438 6.02 -11.37 15.39
N GLU A 439 7.13 -10.89 14.80
CA GLU A 439 7.74 -9.61 15.20
C GLU A 439 6.76 -8.44 15.07
N ASP A 440 6.01 -8.36 13.97
CA ASP A 440 4.99 -7.33 13.73
C ASP A 440 3.87 -7.43 14.76
N MET A 441 3.41 -8.64 15.08
CA MET A 441 2.44 -8.87 16.16
C MET A 441 2.96 -8.33 17.49
N PHE A 442 4.18 -8.68 17.89
CA PHE A 442 4.75 -8.17 19.15
C PHE A 442 4.94 -6.65 19.14
N CYS A 443 5.39 -6.10 18.01
CA CYS A 443 5.57 -4.66 17.84
C CYS A 443 4.24 -3.92 18.06
N VAL A 444 3.16 -4.42 17.44
CA VAL A 444 1.81 -3.84 17.56
C VAL A 444 1.24 -4.07 18.95
N PHE A 445 1.31 -5.29 19.49
CA PHE A 445 0.81 -5.61 20.83
C PHE A 445 1.47 -4.78 21.92
N LYS A 446 2.78 -4.53 21.82
CA LYS A 446 3.50 -3.67 22.77
C LYS A 446 3.01 -2.22 22.74
N LYS A 447 2.51 -1.75 21.59
CA LYS A 447 1.97 -0.40 21.43
C LYS A 447 0.54 -0.29 21.93
N MET A 448 -0.22 -1.38 21.89
CA MET A 448 -1.60 -1.49 22.41
C MET A 448 -1.63 -1.54 23.94
N LYS A 449 -1.75 -0.38 24.58
CA LYS A 449 -1.74 -0.29 26.05
C LYS A 449 -3.14 -0.40 26.69
N SER A 450 -4.19 -0.18 25.91
CA SER A 450 -5.57 -0.04 26.42
C SER A 450 -6.43 -1.31 26.29
N MET A 451 -5.90 -2.39 25.71
CA MET A 451 -6.62 -3.66 25.53
C MET A 451 -5.79 -4.77 26.16
N ASP A 452 -6.41 -5.67 26.93
CA ASP A 452 -5.71 -6.82 27.49
C ASP A 452 -5.37 -7.87 26.40
N GLU A 453 -4.43 -8.77 26.68
CA GLU A 453 -3.89 -9.70 25.67
C GLU A 453 -4.93 -10.71 25.14
N GLU A 454 -5.90 -11.12 25.95
CA GLU A 454 -6.97 -12.03 25.52
C GLU A 454 -7.99 -11.30 24.64
N GLN A 455 -8.36 -10.08 25.02
CA GLN A 455 -9.16 -9.18 24.20
C GLN A 455 -8.47 -8.96 22.85
N VAL A 456 -7.20 -8.59 22.85
CA VAL A 456 -6.40 -8.39 21.63
C VAL A 456 -6.45 -9.63 20.73
N LYS A 457 -6.21 -10.84 21.23
CA LYS A 457 -6.25 -12.05 20.39
C LYS A 457 -7.64 -12.38 19.84
N TYR A 458 -8.68 -12.27 20.68
CA TYR A 458 -10.06 -12.49 20.27
C TYR A 458 -10.51 -11.45 19.22
N TYR A 459 -10.25 -10.17 19.49
CA TYR A 459 -10.60 -9.07 18.60
C TYR A 459 -9.83 -9.15 17.28
N PHE A 460 -8.54 -9.49 17.29
CA PHE A 460 -7.76 -9.57 16.06
C PHE A 460 -8.29 -10.64 15.11
N ASN A 461 -8.67 -11.83 15.58
CA ASN A 461 -9.13 -12.88 14.67
C ASN A 461 -10.53 -12.56 14.07
N GLU A 462 -11.49 -12.12 14.88
CA GLU A 462 -12.86 -11.82 14.40
C GLU A 462 -12.93 -10.54 13.56
N TYR A 463 -12.17 -9.51 13.93
CA TYR A 463 -12.23 -8.23 13.22
C TYR A 463 -11.42 -8.24 11.95
N LEU A 464 -10.21 -8.81 11.96
CA LEU A 464 -9.39 -8.80 10.76
C LEU A 464 -10.07 -9.56 9.62
N THR A 465 -10.75 -10.66 9.93
CA THR A 465 -11.49 -11.43 8.91
C THR A 465 -12.65 -10.63 8.29
N LYS A 466 -13.34 -9.77 9.06
CA LYS A 466 -14.47 -8.96 8.58
C LYS A 466 -14.09 -7.60 8.00
N ASN A 467 -12.85 -7.16 8.22
CA ASN A 467 -12.41 -5.80 7.87
C ASN A 467 -11.21 -5.77 6.92
N THR A 468 -10.59 -6.91 6.59
CA THR A 468 -9.48 -6.97 5.62
C THR A 468 -9.97 -7.57 4.31
N ILE A 469 -9.77 -6.84 3.22
CA ILE A 469 -10.24 -7.16 1.88
C ILE A 469 -9.03 -7.28 0.97
N PHE A 470 -8.94 -8.39 0.23
CA PHE A 470 -7.97 -8.58 -0.84
C PHE A 470 -8.73 -8.59 -2.17
N PRO A 471 -9.01 -7.41 -2.74
CA PRO A 471 -9.83 -7.33 -3.94
C PRO A 471 -9.10 -7.95 -5.13
N GLN A 472 -9.84 -8.68 -5.94
CA GLN A 472 -9.34 -9.16 -7.23
C GLN A 472 -9.25 -8.00 -8.22
N ILE A 473 -8.42 -8.13 -9.25
CA ILE A 473 -8.38 -7.13 -10.33
C ILE A 473 -9.74 -7.12 -11.03
N GLY A 474 -10.29 -5.93 -11.26
CA GLY A 474 -11.64 -5.71 -11.80
C GLY A 474 -12.75 -5.79 -10.77
N GLU A 475 -12.49 -6.27 -9.55
CA GLU A 475 -13.52 -6.40 -8.52
C GLU A 475 -14.02 -5.03 -8.08
N ARG A 476 -15.33 -4.81 -8.23
CA ARG A 476 -16.05 -3.62 -7.75
C ARG A 476 -16.84 -3.99 -6.50
N LEU A 477 -16.64 -3.22 -5.43
CA LEU A 477 -17.35 -3.37 -4.17
C LEU A 477 -18.03 -2.04 -3.82
N ASN A 478 -19.36 -2.06 -3.69
CA ASN A 478 -20.10 -0.91 -3.15
C ASN A 478 -20.10 -0.89 -1.61
N ASP A 479 -20.66 0.16 -1.01
CA ASP A 479 -20.63 0.36 0.43
C ASP A 479 -21.33 -0.75 1.24
N GLN A 480 -22.37 -1.39 0.70
CA GLN A 480 -23.01 -2.53 1.35
C GLN A 480 -22.16 -3.80 1.26
N GLN A 481 -21.63 -4.11 0.07
CA GLN A 481 -20.76 -5.26 -0.14
C GLN A 481 -19.51 -5.14 0.75
N LEU A 482 -18.86 -3.98 0.75
CA LEU A 482 -17.65 -3.72 1.51
C LEU A 482 -17.85 -3.88 3.03
N ARG A 483 -19.05 -3.55 3.56
CA ARG A 483 -19.40 -3.81 4.97
C ARG A 483 -19.57 -5.29 5.29
N ASN A 484 -20.07 -6.07 4.35
CA ASN A 484 -20.47 -7.47 4.54
C ASN A 484 -19.38 -8.48 4.11
N VAL A 485 -18.30 -8.04 3.49
CA VAL A 485 -17.18 -8.91 3.10
C VAL A 485 -16.56 -9.55 4.34
N SER A 486 -16.28 -10.85 4.23
CA SER A 486 -15.55 -11.61 5.23
C SER A 486 -14.55 -12.53 4.54
N PHE A 487 -13.33 -12.59 5.08
CA PHE A 487 -12.25 -13.40 4.55
C PHE A 487 -12.49 -14.90 4.80
N ASP A 488 -12.66 -15.67 3.73
CA ASP A 488 -12.79 -17.13 3.85
C ASP A 488 -11.41 -17.81 3.96
N LEU A 489 -11.11 -18.26 5.17
CA LEU A 489 -9.90 -19.04 5.50
C LEU A 489 -9.73 -20.31 4.65
N LYS A 490 -10.80 -20.87 4.08
CA LYS A 490 -10.75 -22.11 3.28
C LYS A 490 -10.26 -21.86 1.85
N ILE A 491 -10.40 -20.65 1.31
CA ILE A 491 -10.05 -20.32 -0.09
C ILE A 491 -8.53 -20.40 -0.34
N VAL A 492 -7.70 -20.05 0.65
CA VAL A 492 -6.24 -20.08 0.49
C VAL A 492 -5.74 -21.53 0.59
N LYS A 493 -5.67 -22.24 -0.54
CA LYS A 493 -5.07 -23.57 -0.61
C LYS A 493 -3.55 -23.47 -0.48
N LYS A 494 -2.94 -24.40 0.27
CA LYS A 494 -1.49 -24.60 0.23
C LYS A 494 -1.14 -25.06 -1.18
N TYR A 495 -0.24 -24.35 -1.87
CA TYR A 495 0.34 -24.82 -3.13
C TYR A 495 1.01 -26.18 -2.89
N ASN A 496 0.29 -27.25 -3.20
CA ASN A 496 0.81 -28.61 -3.20
C ASN A 496 1.01 -28.98 -4.65
N LYS A 497 2.26 -29.03 -5.12
CA LYS A 497 2.68 -29.59 -6.42
C LYS A 497 2.27 -31.07 -6.65
N LYS A 498 1.44 -31.65 -5.77
CA LYS A 498 0.95 -33.03 -5.83
C LYS A 498 -0.48 -33.16 -6.35
N SER A 499 -1.22 -32.07 -6.54
CA SER A 499 -2.63 -32.13 -6.95
C SER A 499 -2.86 -31.67 -8.38
N GLU A 500 -2.15 -32.27 -9.34
CA GLU A 500 -2.50 -32.21 -10.77
C GLU A 500 -2.06 -33.52 -11.44
N LYS A 501 -2.85 -34.55 -11.18
CA LYS A 501 -3.18 -35.60 -12.15
C LYS A 501 -4.70 -35.73 -12.08
N ILE A 502 -5.39 -34.97 -12.93
CA ILE A 502 -6.71 -35.31 -13.46
C ILE A 502 -6.61 -35.09 -14.96
#